data_AF-A0A3M1K1E5-F1
#
_entry.id   AF-A0A3M1K1E5-F1
#
_cell.length_a   1.000
_cell.length_b   1.000
_cell.length_c   1.000
_cell.angle_alpha   90.00
_cell.angle_beta   90.00
_cell.angle_gamma   90.00
#
_symmetry.space_group_name_H-M   'P 1'
#
loop_
_entity.id
_entity.type
_entity.pdbx_description
1 polymer ?
#
loop_
_entity_poly.entity_id
_entity_poly.type
_entity_poly.pdbx_seq_one_letter_code
_entity_poly.pdbx_strand_id
1 'polypeptide(L)'
;MKQMCLMILTVAVAAVSPARAAEVEWEPADSAHVTWYLHHPLHEVTSVAGDIRFLKPLRMDVAALPDALTTITELPVQIPWKAFDSGNRNRDANMLLAVKADAFPLATYVLERAEVTATVADRHWQGTFAGRLYLAGQKQPVTATFDLQAQQPDAPRLRARFSVDMRQFGIDPPRLLMFAADPVVQVRVDLPLRPGR
;
A
#
# COMPACT_ATOMS: atom_id res chain seq x y z
N MET A 1 15.96 67.28 -45.23
CA MET A 1 15.31 65.96 -45.18
C MET A 1 15.95 65.18 -44.03
N LYS A 2 15.32 65.12 -42.85
CA LYS A 2 15.87 64.45 -41.66
C LYS A 2 15.23 63.06 -41.55
N GLN A 3 16.05 62.01 -41.70
CA GLN A 3 15.66 60.63 -41.40
C GLN A 3 15.56 60.45 -39.89
N MET A 4 14.41 59.96 -39.43
CA MET A 4 14.13 59.62 -38.04
C MET A 4 14.20 58.09 -37.93
N CYS A 5 15.29 57.58 -37.34
CA CYS A 5 15.47 56.17 -37.04
C CYS A 5 14.71 55.81 -35.77
N LEU A 6 13.62 55.06 -35.91
CA LEU A 6 12.89 54.46 -34.80
C LEU A 6 13.63 53.17 -34.39
N MET A 7 14.33 53.19 -33.25
CA MET A 7 14.87 51.98 -32.63
C MET A 7 13.76 51.30 -31.82
N ILE A 8 13.33 50.12 -32.26
CA ILE A 8 12.42 49.25 -31.52
C ILE A 8 13.28 48.39 -30.58
N LEU A 9 13.17 48.64 -29.28
CA LEU A 9 13.77 47.81 -28.22
C LEU A 9 12.87 46.59 -27.99
N THR A 10 13.28 45.41 -28.48
CA THR A 10 12.57 44.15 -28.23
C THR A 10 12.98 43.62 -26.85
N VAL A 11 12.09 43.75 -25.86
CA VAL A 11 12.25 43.08 -24.56
C VAL A 11 11.89 41.61 -24.75
N ALA A 12 12.89 40.72 -24.69
CA ALA A 12 12.67 39.29 -24.65
C ALA A 12 12.19 38.88 -23.25
N VAL A 13 10.88 38.59 -23.12
CA VAL A 13 10.34 37.95 -21.91
C VAL A 13 10.70 36.47 -21.99
N ALA A 14 11.69 36.04 -21.19
CA ALA A 14 11.97 34.63 -20.99
C ALA A 14 10.80 34.02 -20.20
N ALA A 15 10.01 33.16 -20.86
CA ALA A 15 8.99 32.37 -20.19
C ALA A 15 9.69 31.38 -19.24
N VAL A 16 9.66 31.66 -17.94
CA VAL A 16 10.02 30.70 -16.91
C VAL A 16 8.89 29.67 -16.90
N SER A 17 9.09 28.51 -17.52
CA SER A 17 8.17 27.39 -17.35
C SER A 17 8.15 27.02 -15.86
N PRO A 18 6.96 26.85 -15.24
CA PRO A 18 6.91 26.32 -13.89
C PRO A 18 7.63 24.97 -13.90
N ALA A 19 8.62 24.80 -13.01
CA ALA A 19 9.24 23.52 -12.80
C ALA A 19 8.12 22.54 -12.48
N ARG A 20 7.85 21.62 -13.41
CA ARG A 20 6.93 20.51 -13.18
C ARG A 20 7.45 19.82 -11.93
N ALA A 21 6.67 19.77 -10.86
CA ALA A 21 7.04 19.02 -9.67
C ALA A 21 7.44 17.61 -10.15
N ALA A 22 8.70 17.24 -9.89
CA ALA A 22 9.26 16.02 -10.43
C ALA A 22 8.48 14.84 -9.87
N GLU A 23 8.17 13.87 -10.72
CA GLU A 23 7.58 12.60 -10.29
C GLU A 23 8.57 11.95 -9.32
N VAL A 24 8.19 11.83 -8.04
CA VAL A 24 9.05 11.24 -7.01
C VAL A 24 8.81 9.75 -7.01
N GLU A 25 9.89 8.97 -6.97
CA GLU A 25 9.82 7.55 -6.69
C GLU A 25 9.64 7.33 -5.19
N TRP A 26 8.63 6.56 -4.82
CA TRP A 26 8.26 6.30 -3.43
C TRP A 26 8.49 4.85 -3.07
N GLU A 27 9.04 4.64 -1.88
CA GLU A 27 9.25 3.33 -1.28
C GLU A 27 8.52 3.25 0.07
N PRO A 28 8.12 2.06 0.53
CA PRO A 28 7.72 1.87 1.92
C PRO A 28 8.83 2.35 2.87
N ALA A 29 8.47 3.14 3.88
CA ALA A 29 9.39 3.45 4.97
C ALA A 29 9.58 2.24 5.89
N ASP A 30 10.67 2.22 6.66
CA ASP A 30 11.03 1.08 7.53
C ASP A 30 9.98 0.81 8.63
N SER A 31 9.16 1.82 8.98
CA SER A 31 8.06 1.72 9.94
C SER A 31 6.76 1.18 9.33
N ALA A 32 6.73 0.90 8.02
CA ALA A 32 5.57 0.33 7.37
C ALA A 32 5.31 -1.10 7.83
N HIS A 33 4.05 -1.42 8.10
CA HIS A 33 3.67 -2.72 8.63
C HIS A 33 2.24 -3.11 8.25
N VAL A 34 1.98 -4.40 8.37
CA VAL A 34 0.65 -4.99 8.29
C VAL A 34 0.32 -5.66 9.60
N THR A 35 -0.93 -5.47 10.04
CA THR A 35 -1.48 -6.07 11.24
C THR A 35 -2.66 -6.96 10.86
N TRP A 36 -2.63 -8.20 11.35
CA TRP A 36 -3.72 -9.15 11.23
C TRP A 36 -4.41 -9.30 12.58
N TYR A 37 -5.75 -9.32 12.53
CA TYR A 37 -6.61 -9.60 13.68
C TYR A 37 -7.42 -10.84 13.36
N LEU A 38 -7.15 -11.91 14.10
CA LEU A 38 -7.88 -13.16 14.06
C LEU A 38 -8.68 -13.30 15.35
N HIS A 39 -10.00 -13.46 15.20
CA HIS A 39 -10.86 -13.77 16.32
C HIS A 39 -10.88 -15.28 16.57
N HIS A 40 -10.70 -15.69 17.83
CA HIS A 40 -10.93 -17.05 18.27
C HIS A 40 -11.87 -17.01 19.49
N PRO A 41 -12.81 -17.96 19.66
CA PRO A 41 -13.81 -17.90 20.73
C PRO A 41 -13.26 -17.75 22.16
N LEU A 42 -12.00 -18.15 22.38
CA LEU A 42 -11.33 -18.11 23.67
C LEU A 42 -10.35 -16.94 23.84
N HIS A 43 -9.95 -16.25 22.77
CA HIS A 43 -9.00 -15.12 22.81
C HIS A 43 -8.87 -14.43 21.44
N GLU A 44 -8.38 -13.20 21.43
CA GLU A 44 -7.97 -12.53 20.19
C GLU A 44 -6.50 -12.80 19.89
N VAL A 45 -6.18 -12.94 18.61
CA VAL A 45 -4.82 -13.02 18.12
C VAL A 45 -4.55 -11.80 17.25
N THR A 46 -3.59 -10.98 17.67
CA THR A 46 -3.03 -9.90 16.85
C THR A 46 -1.63 -10.31 16.41
N SER A 47 -1.32 -10.11 15.14
CA SER A 47 0.00 -10.38 14.57
C SER A 47 0.43 -9.24 13.68
N VAL A 48 1.73 -9.02 13.55
CA VAL A 48 2.32 -7.93 12.76
C VAL A 48 3.41 -8.47 11.83
N ALA A 49 3.60 -7.82 10.69
CA ALA A 49 4.78 -8.00 9.85
C ALA A 49 5.21 -6.68 9.23
N GLY A 50 6.52 -6.44 9.20
CA GLY A 50 7.15 -5.35 8.48
C GLY A 50 7.70 -5.79 7.13
N ASP A 51 8.81 -5.18 6.69
CA ASP A 51 9.52 -5.52 5.45
C ASP A 51 8.64 -5.45 4.18
N ILE A 52 7.73 -4.49 4.12
CA ILE A 52 6.88 -4.25 2.94
C ILE A 52 7.75 -3.77 1.78
N ARG A 53 7.57 -4.35 0.59
CA ARG A 53 8.35 -4.01 -0.62
C ARG A 53 7.45 -3.78 -1.81
N PHE A 54 7.78 -2.79 -2.63
CA PHE A 54 7.25 -2.68 -3.98
C PHE A 54 8.18 -3.42 -4.95
N LEU A 55 7.61 -4.22 -5.86
CA LEU A 55 8.40 -4.86 -6.91
C LEU A 55 8.55 -4.01 -8.17
N LYS A 56 7.77 -2.94 -8.26
CA LYS A 56 7.89 -1.92 -9.29
C LYS A 56 7.99 -0.56 -8.62
N PRO A 57 8.75 0.39 -9.21
CA PRO A 57 8.77 1.78 -8.75
C PRO A 57 7.36 2.36 -8.65
N LEU A 58 7.03 2.95 -7.49
CA LEU A 58 5.84 3.77 -7.35
C LEU A 58 6.22 5.22 -7.61
N ARG A 59 5.99 5.69 -8.84
CA ARG A 59 6.26 7.10 -9.21
C ARG A 59 4.97 7.89 -9.15
N MET A 60 4.96 8.95 -8.34
CA MET A 60 3.83 9.87 -8.27
C MET A 60 4.27 11.27 -7.87
N ASP A 61 3.60 12.27 -8.44
CA ASP A 61 3.62 13.63 -7.92
C ASP A 61 2.58 13.76 -6.80
N VAL A 62 3.07 14.00 -5.58
CA VAL A 62 2.21 14.17 -4.39
C VAL A 62 1.31 15.41 -4.51
N ALA A 63 1.74 16.44 -5.24
CA ALA A 63 0.91 17.61 -5.51
C ALA A 63 -0.24 17.29 -6.47
N ALA A 64 -0.13 16.21 -7.24
CA ALA A 64 -1.16 15.72 -8.16
C ALA A 64 -1.96 14.54 -7.58
N LEU A 65 -1.88 14.29 -6.27
CA LEU A 65 -2.85 13.43 -5.59
C LEU A 65 -4.21 14.14 -5.57
N PRO A 66 -5.32 13.47 -5.93
CA PRO A 66 -5.54 12.01 -6.02
C PRO A 66 -5.34 11.37 -7.41
N ASP A 67 -5.26 12.16 -8.48
CA ASP A 67 -5.25 11.67 -9.86
C ASP A 67 -4.11 10.68 -10.12
N ALA A 68 -2.93 10.92 -9.54
CA ALA A 68 -1.77 10.04 -9.65
C ALA A 68 -1.99 8.62 -9.09
N LEU A 69 -2.91 8.42 -8.14
CA LEU A 69 -3.28 7.07 -7.69
C LEU A 69 -4.09 6.31 -8.76
N THR A 70 -4.98 7.02 -9.45
CA THR A 70 -5.91 6.41 -10.42
C THR A 70 -5.20 5.92 -11.67
N THR A 71 -3.97 6.40 -11.93
CA THR A 71 -3.13 5.93 -13.03
C THR A 71 -2.40 4.61 -12.75
N ILE A 72 -2.44 4.12 -11.51
CA ILE A 72 -1.83 2.83 -11.15
C ILE A 72 -2.66 1.70 -11.73
N THR A 73 -2.04 0.93 -12.63
CA THR A 73 -2.65 -0.24 -13.27
C THR A 73 -2.06 -1.57 -12.81
N GLU A 74 -0.84 -1.55 -12.24
CA GLU A 74 -0.20 -2.73 -11.67
C GLU A 74 0.96 -2.35 -10.72
N LEU A 75 0.73 -2.46 -9.41
CA LEU A 75 1.78 -2.31 -8.39
C LEU A 75 1.81 -3.57 -7.49
N PRO A 76 2.79 -4.46 -7.68
CA PRO A 76 2.97 -5.60 -6.79
C PRO A 76 3.63 -5.16 -5.49
N VAL A 77 2.97 -5.45 -4.38
CA VAL A 77 3.41 -5.20 -3.00
C VAL A 77 3.63 -6.55 -2.32
N GLN A 78 4.78 -6.73 -1.68
CA GLN A 78 5.18 -7.98 -1.05
C GLN A 78 5.52 -7.83 0.43
N ILE A 79 5.23 -8.90 1.17
CA ILE A 79 5.60 -9.06 2.57
C ILE A 79 6.16 -10.47 2.75
N PRO A 80 7.35 -10.63 3.32
CA PRO A 80 7.90 -11.94 3.58
C PRO A 80 7.30 -12.54 4.85
N TRP A 81 6.87 -13.81 4.78
CA TRP A 81 6.27 -14.49 5.93
C TRP A 81 7.20 -14.61 7.12
N LYS A 82 8.52 -14.62 6.89
CA LYS A 82 9.53 -14.62 7.95
C LYS A 82 9.46 -13.40 8.88
N ALA A 83 8.84 -12.31 8.43
CA ALA A 83 8.66 -11.09 9.22
C ALA A 83 7.38 -11.14 10.08
N PHE A 84 6.57 -12.19 9.95
CA PHE A 84 5.37 -12.37 10.76
C PHE A 84 5.73 -12.67 12.22
N ASP A 85 5.11 -11.93 13.12
CA ASP A 85 5.24 -12.10 14.56
C ASP A 85 3.88 -11.95 15.23
N SER A 86 3.43 -12.99 15.91
CA SER A 86 2.24 -12.94 16.77
C SER A 86 2.59 -12.82 18.27
N GLY A 87 3.87 -12.73 18.62
CA GLY A 87 4.38 -12.82 19.99
C GLY A 87 4.41 -14.25 20.55
N ASN A 88 4.14 -15.27 19.72
CA ASN A 88 4.17 -16.68 20.12
C ASN A 88 4.83 -17.55 19.04
N ARG A 89 6.07 -17.97 19.30
CA ARG A 89 6.89 -18.75 18.37
C ARG A 89 6.22 -20.04 17.86
N ASN A 90 5.48 -20.74 18.71
CA ASN A 90 4.80 -21.98 18.30
C ASN A 90 3.64 -21.67 17.35
N ARG A 91 2.90 -20.58 17.60
CA ARG A 91 1.85 -20.12 16.70
C ARG A 91 2.43 -19.61 15.37
N ASP A 92 3.53 -18.88 15.43
CA ASP A 92 4.21 -18.38 14.22
C ASP A 92 4.71 -19.54 13.35
N ALA A 93 5.34 -20.55 13.94
CA ALA A 93 5.76 -21.76 13.23
C ALA A 93 4.58 -22.49 12.56
N ASN A 94 3.46 -22.66 13.28
CA ASN A 94 2.26 -23.27 12.71
C ASN A 94 1.64 -22.42 11.59
N MET A 95 1.67 -21.10 11.73
CA MET A 95 1.21 -20.18 10.68
C MET A 95 2.06 -20.33 9.42
N LEU A 96 3.40 -20.36 9.54
CA LEU A 96 4.31 -20.57 8.41
C LEU A 96 4.04 -21.88 7.67
N LEU A 97 3.74 -22.96 8.40
CA LEU A 97 3.32 -24.24 7.80
C LEU A 97 1.98 -24.10 7.08
N ALA A 98 0.99 -23.46 7.71
CA ALA A 98 -0.35 -23.30 7.16
C ALA A 98 -0.36 -22.48 5.85
N VAL A 99 0.44 -21.41 5.78
CA VAL A 99 0.59 -20.59 4.56
C VAL A 99 1.58 -21.20 3.56
N LYS A 100 2.14 -22.37 3.87
CA LYS A 100 3.13 -23.09 3.05
C LYS A 100 4.34 -22.22 2.71
N ALA A 101 4.88 -21.53 3.72
CA ALA A 101 5.92 -20.51 3.56
C ALA A 101 7.21 -21.05 2.89
N ASP A 102 7.52 -22.35 3.00
CA ASP A 102 8.68 -22.94 2.32
C ASP A 102 8.53 -22.90 0.79
N ALA A 103 7.32 -23.12 0.27
CA ALA A 103 7.03 -23.06 -1.16
C ALA A 103 6.62 -21.65 -1.62
N PHE A 104 5.96 -20.89 -0.73
CA PHE A 104 5.43 -19.56 -1.00
C PHE A 104 5.88 -18.58 0.09
N PRO A 105 7.16 -18.15 0.08
CA PRO A 105 7.75 -17.38 1.19
C PRO A 105 7.23 -15.94 1.32
N LEU A 106 6.41 -15.50 0.37
CA LEU A 106 5.94 -14.13 0.24
C LEU A 106 4.41 -14.12 0.12
N ALA A 107 3.76 -13.24 0.88
CA ALA A 107 2.43 -12.76 0.55
C ALA A 107 2.56 -11.63 -0.46
N THR A 108 1.79 -11.66 -1.55
CA THR A 108 1.84 -10.62 -2.59
C THR A 108 0.44 -10.05 -2.85
N TYR A 109 0.28 -8.75 -2.74
CA TYR A 109 -0.90 -8.03 -3.23
C TYR A 109 -0.54 -7.26 -4.50
N VAL A 110 -1.23 -7.51 -5.60
CA VAL A 110 -1.09 -6.71 -6.82
C VAL A 110 -2.23 -5.72 -6.86
N LEU A 111 -1.92 -4.44 -6.67
CA LEU A 111 -2.86 -3.34 -6.87
C LEU A 111 -3.12 -3.18 -8.37
N GLU A 112 -4.38 -3.28 -8.79
CA GLU A 112 -4.78 -3.20 -10.20
C GLU A 112 -5.58 -1.92 -10.50
N ARG A 113 -6.23 -1.35 -9.48
CA ARG A 113 -7.00 -0.11 -9.59
C ARG A 113 -7.12 0.59 -8.25
N ALA A 114 -7.00 1.92 -8.28
CA ALA A 114 -7.38 2.79 -7.18
C ALA A 114 -8.53 3.70 -7.60
N GLU A 115 -9.47 3.92 -6.68
CA GLU A 115 -10.56 4.86 -6.85
C GLU A 115 -10.65 5.74 -5.61
N VAL A 116 -10.62 7.06 -5.79
CA VAL A 116 -10.82 8.03 -4.71
C VAL A 116 -12.30 8.36 -4.64
N THR A 117 -12.92 8.08 -3.49
CA THR A 117 -14.36 8.25 -3.29
C THR A 117 -14.69 9.50 -2.47
N ALA A 118 -13.73 10.04 -1.72
CA ALA A 118 -13.92 11.25 -0.94
C ALA A 118 -12.61 12.02 -0.71
N THR A 119 -12.71 13.34 -0.65
CA THR A 119 -11.70 14.24 -0.08
C THR A 119 -12.18 14.65 1.31
N VAL A 120 -11.47 14.22 2.35
CA VAL A 120 -11.89 14.40 3.76
C VAL A 120 -11.43 15.74 4.30
N ALA A 121 -10.23 16.17 3.92
CA ALA A 121 -9.64 17.46 4.27
C ALA A 121 -8.59 17.82 3.22
N ASP A 122 -7.96 19.00 3.39
CA ASP A 122 -6.79 19.33 2.58
C ASP A 122 -5.73 18.22 2.74
N ARG A 123 -5.25 17.72 1.61
CA ARG A 123 -4.25 16.64 1.53
C ARG A 123 -4.65 15.32 2.21
N HIS A 124 -5.95 15.05 2.33
CA HIS A 124 -6.49 13.84 2.94
C HIS A 124 -7.64 13.26 2.11
N TRP A 125 -7.46 12.04 1.61
CA TRP A 125 -8.40 11.36 0.73
C TRP A 125 -8.76 9.97 1.24
N GLN A 126 -9.94 9.50 0.85
CA GLN A 126 -10.42 8.14 1.10
C GLN A 126 -10.89 7.50 -0.20
N GLY A 127 -10.83 6.17 -0.25
CA GLY A 127 -11.15 5.46 -1.46
C GLY A 127 -11.08 3.95 -1.32
N THR A 128 -11.01 3.28 -2.46
CA THR A 128 -10.86 1.83 -2.55
C THR A 128 -9.71 1.44 -3.46
N PHE A 129 -9.06 0.33 -3.11
CA PHE A 129 -8.16 -0.40 -3.98
C PHE A 129 -8.81 -1.71 -4.37
N ALA A 130 -8.78 -2.03 -5.67
CA ALA A 130 -9.09 -3.34 -6.18
C ALA A 130 -7.80 -3.99 -6.70
N GLY A 131 -7.63 -5.26 -6.37
CA GLY A 131 -6.43 -5.99 -6.74
C GLY A 131 -6.57 -7.47 -6.47
N ARG A 132 -5.43 -8.15 -6.49
CA ARG A 132 -5.38 -9.60 -6.29
C ARG A 132 -4.34 -9.97 -5.24
N LEU A 133 -4.77 -10.74 -4.25
CA LEU A 133 -3.92 -11.29 -3.21
C LEU A 133 -3.47 -12.69 -3.60
N TYR A 134 -2.18 -12.96 -3.43
CA TYR A 134 -1.54 -14.25 -3.64
C TYR A 134 -1.05 -14.77 -2.30
N LEU A 135 -1.58 -15.93 -1.90
CA LEU A 135 -1.35 -16.55 -0.59
C LEU A 135 -1.35 -18.07 -0.75
N ALA A 136 -0.36 -18.77 -0.18
CA ALA A 136 -0.31 -20.24 -0.15
C ALA A 136 -0.53 -20.92 -1.54
N GLY A 137 -0.07 -20.27 -2.61
CA GLY A 137 -0.22 -20.74 -4.00
C GLY A 137 -1.58 -20.45 -4.63
N GLN A 138 -2.50 -19.83 -3.90
CA GLN A 138 -3.82 -19.41 -4.38
C GLN A 138 -3.84 -17.91 -4.67
N LYS A 139 -4.73 -17.51 -5.58
CA LYS A 139 -4.91 -16.14 -6.03
C LYS A 139 -6.38 -15.76 -5.92
N GLN A 140 -6.69 -14.69 -5.19
CA GLN A 140 -8.07 -14.22 -5.02
C GLN A 140 -8.19 -12.71 -5.22
N PRO A 141 -9.31 -12.22 -5.78
CA PRO A 141 -9.59 -10.78 -5.81
C PRO A 141 -9.82 -10.26 -4.38
N VAL A 142 -9.24 -9.11 -4.07
CA VAL A 142 -9.41 -8.45 -2.76
C VAL A 142 -9.58 -6.95 -2.98
N THR A 143 -10.63 -6.41 -2.37
CA THR A 143 -10.88 -4.97 -2.30
C THR A 143 -10.52 -4.46 -0.91
N ALA A 144 -9.76 -3.38 -0.85
CA ALA A 144 -9.43 -2.68 0.39
C ALA A 144 -10.02 -1.28 0.37
N THR A 145 -10.47 -0.79 1.53
CA THR A 145 -10.68 0.64 1.72
C THR A 145 -9.37 1.28 2.14
N PHE A 146 -9.15 2.53 1.76
CA PHE A 146 -7.98 3.26 2.19
C PHE A 146 -8.28 4.68 2.67
N ASP A 147 -7.33 5.18 3.45
CA ASP A 147 -7.21 6.54 3.95
C ASP A 147 -5.78 7.01 3.65
N LEU A 148 -5.65 8.02 2.78
CA LEU A 148 -4.36 8.55 2.34
C LEU A 148 -4.19 9.99 2.85
N GLN A 149 -3.09 10.23 3.54
CA GLN A 149 -2.73 11.56 4.04
C GLN A 149 -1.37 11.97 3.50
N ALA A 150 -1.27 13.08 2.78
CA ALA A 150 0.02 13.64 2.39
C ALA A 150 0.53 14.57 3.50
N GLN A 151 1.39 14.05 4.38
CA GLN A 151 1.93 14.80 5.53
C GLN A 151 2.95 15.86 5.06
N GLN A 152 3.12 16.93 5.84
CA GLN A 152 4.20 17.91 5.68
C GLN A 152 5.20 17.80 6.87
N PRO A 153 6.52 17.92 6.65
CA PRO A 153 7.21 17.84 5.36
C PRO A 153 7.44 16.36 4.99
N ASP A 154 6.93 15.96 3.83
CA ASP A 154 7.50 14.87 3.00
C ASP A 154 7.28 13.41 3.39
N ALA A 155 6.03 12.99 3.47
CA ALA A 155 5.63 11.69 2.89
C ALA A 155 4.12 11.46 2.90
N PRO A 156 3.55 10.85 1.85
CA PRO A 156 2.24 10.23 1.95
C PRO A 156 2.27 9.07 2.96
N ARG A 157 1.22 8.99 3.78
CA ARG A 157 0.93 7.84 4.62
C ARG A 157 -0.40 7.24 4.20
N LEU A 158 -0.33 6.00 3.75
CA LEU A 158 -1.49 5.23 3.34
C LEU A 158 -1.88 4.26 4.45
N ARG A 159 -3.15 4.27 4.83
CA ARG A 159 -3.73 3.25 5.70
C ARG A 159 -4.78 2.50 4.92
N ALA A 160 -4.68 1.18 4.85
CA ALA A 160 -5.65 0.34 4.14
C ALA A 160 -6.26 -0.71 5.07
N ARG A 161 -7.49 -1.13 4.76
CA ARG A 161 -8.22 -2.14 5.52
C ARG A 161 -8.97 -3.06 4.58
N PHE A 162 -8.91 -4.37 4.84
CA PHE A 162 -9.66 -5.39 4.11
C PHE A 162 -9.80 -6.64 4.97
N SER A 163 -10.64 -7.57 4.52
CA SER A 163 -10.81 -8.87 5.18
C SER A 163 -10.36 -9.98 4.24
N VAL A 164 -9.81 -11.05 4.80
CA VAL A 164 -9.34 -12.23 4.07
C VAL A 164 -10.01 -13.47 4.66
N ASP A 165 -10.73 -14.23 3.84
CA ASP A 165 -11.22 -15.55 4.24
C ASP A 165 -10.15 -16.61 3.92
N MET A 166 -9.54 -17.18 4.96
CA MET A 166 -8.45 -18.16 4.84
C MET A 166 -8.83 -19.35 3.94
N ARG A 167 -10.11 -19.75 3.94
CA ARG A 167 -10.60 -20.91 3.18
C ARG A 167 -10.51 -20.69 1.68
N GLN A 168 -10.64 -19.45 1.21
CA GLN A 168 -10.48 -19.11 -0.21
C GLN A 168 -9.04 -19.36 -0.71
N PHE A 169 -8.08 -19.43 0.21
CA PHE A 169 -6.68 -19.72 -0.09
C PHE A 169 -6.28 -21.16 0.26
N GLY A 170 -7.26 -22.02 0.60
CA GLY A 170 -7.01 -23.39 1.03
C GLY A 170 -6.24 -23.48 2.34
N ILE A 171 -6.42 -22.47 3.21
CA ILE A 171 -5.85 -22.44 4.56
C ILE A 171 -6.98 -22.76 5.53
N ASP A 172 -6.78 -23.80 6.33
CA ASP A 172 -7.74 -24.18 7.37
C ASP A 172 -7.64 -23.22 8.57
N PRO A 173 -8.77 -22.71 9.11
CA PRO A 173 -8.74 -21.91 10.32
C PRO A 173 -8.11 -22.71 11.48
N PRO A 174 -7.19 -22.10 12.25
CA PRO A 174 -6.55 -22.80 13.35
C PRO A 174 -7.58 -23.16 14.43
N ARG A 175 -7.30 -24.24 15.15
CA ARG A 175 -8.14 -24.73 16.24
C ARG A 175 -7.39 -24.67 17.56
N LEU A 176 -8.12 -24.32 18.62
CA LEU A 176 -7.67 -24.53 19.99
C LEU A 176 -8.73 -25.34 20.72
N LEU A 177 -8.34 -26.52 21.20
CA LEU A 177 -9.26 -27.53 21.74
C LEU A 177 -10.34 -27.89 20.70
N MET A 178 -11.61 -27.78 21.05
CA MET A 178 -12.76 -28.12 20.20
C MET A 178 -13.25 -26.93 19.34
N PHE A 179 -12.69 -25.73 19.53
CA PHE A 179 -13.14 -24.51 18.88
C PHE A 179 -12.21 -24.12 17.73
N ALA A 180 -12.79 -23.72 16.60
CA ALA A 180 -12.06 -23.13 15.48
C ALA A 180 -12.06 -21.60 15.62
N ALA A 181 -10.99 -20.97 15.16
CA ALA A 181 -10.98 -19.53 14.96
C ALA A 181 -11.92 -19.13 13.80
N ASP A 182 -12.31 -17.87 13.76
CA ASP A 182 -13.07 -17.33 12.64
C ASP A 182 -12.26 -17.48 11.34
N PRO A 183 -12.88 -17.90 10.23
CA PRO A 183 -12.17 -18.06 8.97
C PRO A 183 -11.76 -16.72 8.35
N VAL A 184 -12.39 -15.63 8.77
CA VAL A 184 -12.15 -14.28 8.25
C VAL A 184 -11.18 -13.55 9.15
N VAL A 185 -10.04 -13.17 8.59
CA VAL A 185 -9.01 -12.35 9.23
C VAL A 185 -9.17 -10.90 8.79
N GLN A 186 -9.18 -9.97 9.75
CA GLN A 186 -9.15 -8.55 9.44
C GLN A 186 -7.71 -8.11 9.24
N VAL A 187 -7.44 -7.40 8.15
CA VAL A 187 -6.10 -6.92 7.79
C VAL A 187 -6.11 -5.40 7.81
N ARG A 188 -5.10 -4.83 8.46
CA ARG A 188 -4.81 -3.39 8.44
C ARG A 188 -3.40 -3.18 7.93
N VAL A 189 -3.23 -2.24 7.02
CA VAL A 189 -1.94 -1.82 6.51
C VAL A 189 -1.71 -0.39 6.96
N ASP A 190 -0.51 -0.11 7.45
CA ASP A 190 -0.03 1.24 7.71
C ASP A 190 1.28 1.42 6.96
N LEU A 191 1.24 2.26 5.93
CA LEU A 191 2.27 2.41 4.91
C LEU A 191 2.66 3.88 4.79
N PRO A 192 3.46 4.41 5.74
CA PRO A 192 4.23 5.61 5.48
C PRO A 192 5.18 5.33 4.31
N LEU A 193 5.22 6.24 3.35
CA LEU A 193 6.17 6.20 2.25
C LEU A 193 7.39 7.05 2.58
N ARG A 194 8.47 6.87 1.85
CA ARG A 194 9.61 7.78 1.81
C ARG A 194 10.07 7.93 0.37
N PRO A 195 10.72 9.05 0.02
CA PRO A 195 11.42 9.14 -1.26
C PRO A 195 12.40 7.96 -1.41
N GLY A 196 12.38 7.33 -2.58
CA GLY A 196 13.38 6.38 -3.02
C GLY A 196 14.74 7.08 -3.14
N ARG A 197 15.82 6.31 -2.96
CA ARG A 197 17.19 6.82 -3.12
C ARG A 197 17.64 6.78 -4.57
#